data_AF-U6M3H0-F1
#
_entry.id   AF-U6M3H0-F1
#
_cell.length_a   1.000
_cell.length_b   1.000
_cell.length_c   1.000
_cell.angle_alpha   90.00
_cell.angle_beta   90.00
_cell.angle_gamma   90.00
#
_symmetry.space_group_name_H-M   'P 1'
#
loop_
_entity.id
_entity.type
_entity.pdbx_description
1 polymer ?
#
loop_
_entity_poly.entity_id
_entity_poly.type
_entity_poly.pdbx_seq_one_letter_code
_entity_poly.pdbx_strand_id
1 'polypeptide(L)'
;QDALDFDMSGDGCVDNCGNLISCRGAVNGTSSKHLSRGNEISSVILGDKELYCTESPDSLDSVENPALSKLQGALDGFCAEEGRRACGQGLNAYCNADMFARFDVGTASQQNKEWRCYVKESLDFGMSGEGCVDDCGNVTSCLGAVNGTSTTHLTRDAQVRELIQKKKSVGCTQQGETGSEAPAPGREPEVPAGVPGTETAGKGLKVPPRVPGTGHLQHVLDSQCMVEVAKLCIADESKCDYAVARRVGSRWDCYLYGALDDSHSTDACTDDCGNAITCPGVPKAGDTSVTENSDLNAMAQQFSEATCKMSEKQELRGIHAHQQ
;
A
#
# COMPACT_ATOMS: atom_id res chain seq x y z
N GLN A 1 3.69 22.81 -0.82
CA GLN A 1 4.31 21.89 0.16
C GLN A 1 4.59 20.61 -0.60
N ASP A 2 5.81 20.10 -0.53
CA ASP A 2 6.28 18.98 -1.37
C ASP A 2 6.44 17.71 -0.52
N ALA A 3 5.58 17.56 0.50
CA ALA A 3 5.65 16.57 1.57
C ALA A 3 4.27 16.38 2.22
N LEU A 4 4.15 15.39 3.12
CA LEU A 4 2.93 15.14 3.87
C LEU A 4 2.54 16.33 4.76
N ASP A 5 1.28 16.75 4.69
CA ASP A 5 0.64 17.68 5.60
C ASP A 5 -0.01 16.90 6.74
N PHE A 6 0.55 17.01 7.94
CA PHE A 6 0.08 16.30 9.14
C PHE A 6 -1.13 16.98 9.82
N ASP A 7 -1.55 18.15 9.36
CA ASP A 7 -2.82 18.74 9.79
C ASP A 7 -3.99 18.19 8.95
N MET A 8 -3.67 17.41 7.90
CA MET A 8 -4.63 16.67 7.09
C MET A 8 -4.57 15.17 7.39
N SER A 9 -5.70 14.51 7.15
CA SER A 9 -5.80 13.05 7.12
C SER A 9 -6.22 12.60 5.74
N GLY A 10 -5.80 11.40 5.34
CA GLY A 10 -6.18 10.79 4.07
C GLY A 10 -6.10 9.27 4.16
N ASP A 11 -6.77 8.60 3.23
CA ASP A 11 -6.81 7.14 3.14
C ASP A 11 -5.51 6.60 2.52
N GLY A 12 -4.42 6.71 3.28
CA GLY A 12 -3.07 6.35 2.86
C GLY A 12 -2.43 5.22 3.68
N CYS A 13 -3.08 4.76 4.75
CA CYS A 13 -2.61 3.66 5.58
C CYS A 13 -3.46 2.41 5.35
N VAL A 14 -3.01 1.27 5.85
CA VAL A 14 -3.77 0.00 5.78
C VAL A 14 -3.92 -0.63 7.16
N ASP A 15 -5.06 -1.27 7.40
CA ASP A 15 -5.25 -2.14 8.56
C ASP A 15 -4.59 -3.52 8.35
N ASN A 16 -4.66 -4.39 9.36
CA ASN A 16 -4.09 -5.74 9.33
C ASN A 16 -4.73 -6.65 8.27
N CYS A 17 -5.88 -6.25 7.71
CA CYS A 17 -6.59 -6.96 6.67
C CYS A 17 -6.39 -6.33 5.28
N GLY A 18 -5.52 -5.32 5.18
CA GLY A 18 -5.18 -4.64 3.94
C GLY A 18 -6.23 -3.64 3.47
N ASN A 19 -7.20 -3.28 4.32
CA ASN A 19 -8.17 -2.23 4.01
C ASN A 19 -7.53 -0.87 4.19
N LEU A 20 -7.77 0.05 3.24
CA LEU A 20 -7.31 1.42 3.39
C LEU A 20 -8.05 2.09 4.56
N ILE A 21 -7.27 2.72 5.43
CA ILE A 21 -7.76 3.47 6.58
C ILE A 21 -7.19 4.88 6.55
N SER A 22 -7.98 5.82 7.08
CA SER A 22 -7.55 7.19 7.24
C SER A 22 -6.41 7.27 8.25
N CYS A 23 -5.33 7.96 7.89
CA CYS A 23 -4.24 8.26 8.80
C CYS A 23 -3.76 9.69 8.64
N ARG A 24 -3.09 10.18 9.68
CA ARG A 24 -2.58 11.54 9.77
C ARG A 24 -1.37 11.71 8.85
N GLY A 25 -1.35 12.79 8.07
CA GLY A 25 -0.34 13.01 7.04
C GLY A 25 -0.90 12.68 5.66
N ALA A 26 -1.33 13.70 4.92
CA ALA A 26 -1.84 13.55 3.56
C ALA A 26 -1.11 14.48 2.57
N VAL A 27 -1.11 14.11 1.28
CA VAL A 27 -0.58 14.98 0.24
C VAL A 27 -1.61 16.05 -0.10
N ASN A 28 -1.26 17.31 0.11
CA ASN A 28 -2.09 18.44 -0.29
C ASN A 28 -1.73 18.87 -1.73
N GLY A 29 -2.42 18.28 -2.72
CA GLY A 29 -2.18 18.50 -4.14
C GLY A 29 -1.23 17.47 -4.74
N THR A 30 -0.10 17.92 -5.31
CA THR A 30 0.92 17.04 -5.91
C THR A 30 2.18 17.00 -5.04
N SER A 31 2.74 15.80 -4.86
CA SER A 31 4.04 15.59 -4.21
C SER A 31 5.05 15.13 -5.24
N SER A 32 6.26 15.70 -5.24
CA SER A 32 7.38 15.18 -6.03
C SER A 32 8.43 14.43 -5.19
N LYS A 33 8.20 14.32 -3.88
CA LYS A 33 9.08 13.64 -2.91
C LYS A 33 8.46 12.34 -2.41
N HIS A 34 8.28 11.40 -3.32
CA HIS A 34 7.86 10.05 -3.01
C HIS A 34 8.43 9.07 -4.03
N LEU A 35 8.45 7.79 -3.70
CA LEU A 35 8.78 6.72 -4.63
C LEU A 35 7.52 5.88 -4.83
N SER A 36 6.91 5.97 -6.02
CA SER A 36 5.73 5.17 -6.36
C SER A 36 6.12 3.70 -6.53
N ARG A 37 5.66 2.85 -5.61
CA ARG A 37 5.90 1.40 -5.57
C ARG A 37 4.60 0.64 -5.32
N GLY A 38 3.52 1.09 -5.95
CA GLY A 38 2.16 0.58 -5.68
C GLY A 38 2.05 -0.93 -5.83
N ASN A 39 2.73 -1.52 -6.83
CA ASN A 39 2.71 -2.96 -7.06
C ASN A 39 3.44 -3.73 -5.96
N GLU A 40 4.63 -3.27 -5.57
CA GLU A 40 5.41 -3.93 -4.53
C GLU A 40 4.75 -3.80 -3.15
N ILE A 41 4.24 -2.61 -2.83
CA ILE A 41 3.49 -2.36 -1.60
C ILE A 41 2.23 -3.23 -1.55
N SER A 42 1.44 -3.26 -2.62
CA SER A 42 0.25 -4.12 -2.69
C SER A 42 0.60 -5.60 -2.60
N SER A 43 1.70 -6.04 -3.22
CA SER A 43 2.13 -7.44 -3.16
C SER A 43 2.49 -7.86 -1.73
N VAL A 44 3.14 -6.98 -0.96
CA VAL A 44 3.44 -7.22 0.47
C VAL A 44 2.16 -7.27 1.29
N ILE A 45 1.27 -6.28 1.14
CA ILE A 45 0.00 -6.22 1.88
C ILE A 45 -0.83 -7.49 1.63
N LEU A 46 -0.96 -7.91 0.37
CA LEU A 46 -1.72 -9.11 0.01
C LEU A 46 -1.03 -10.40 0.46
N GLY A 47 0.29 -10.48 0.34
CA GLY A 47 1.07 -11.67 0.73
C GLY A 47 1.04 -11.92 2.24
N ASP A 48 1.03 -10.85 3.02
CA ASP A 48 1.05 -10.92 4.48
C ASP A 48 -0.37 -10.86 5.09
N LYS A 49 -1.42 -10.58 4.31
CA LYS A 49 -2.81 -10.48 4.78
C LYS A 49 -3.27 -11.71 5.55
N GLU A 50 -2.97 -12.92 5.08
CA GLU A 50 -3.39 -14.17 5.76
C GLU A 50 -2.70 -14.36 7.11
N LEU A 51 -1.53 -13.75 7.28
CA LEU A 51 -0.74 -13.82 8.49
C LEU A 51 -1.25 -12.80 9.54
N TYR A 52 -1.56 -11.57 9.13
CA TYR A 52 -1.98 -10.50 10.05
C TYR A 52 -3.49 -10.37 10.26
N CYS A 53 -4.30 -10.80 9.28
CA CYS A 53 -5.76 -10.71 9.36
C CYS A 53 -6.31 -11.97 10.05
N THR A 54 -6.36 -11.96 11.37
CA THR A 54 -7.10 -12.97 12.13
C THR A 54 -8.59 -12.67 12.03
N GLU A 55 -9.32 -13.40 11.18
CA GLU A 55 -10.78 -13.44 11.29
C GLU A 55 -11.12 -14.01 12.67
N SER A 56 -11.59 -13.15 13.57
CA SER A 56 -12.28 -13.64 14.77
C SER A 56 -13.60 -14.26 14.31
N PRO A 57 -13.94 -15.50 14.69
CA PRO A 57 -15.12 -16.20 14.18
C PRO A 57 -16.47 -15.65 14.69
N ASP A 58 -16.51 -14.47 15.32
CA ASP A 58 -17.70 -13.91 15.98
C ASP A 58 -18.26 -12.62 15.35
N SER A 59 -17.90 -12.28 14.12
CA SER A 59 -18.54 -11.18 13.39
C SER A 59 -19.12 -11.64 12.06
N LEU A 60 -20.04 -12.60 12.15
CA LEU A 60 -21.14 -12.74 11.21
C LEU A 60 -22.17 -11.64 11.51
N ASP A 61 -21.89 -10.41 11.10
CA ASP A 61 -22.96 -9.49 10.67
C ASP A 61 -22.37 -8.30 9.92
N SER A 62 -22.92 -8.12 8.73
CA SER A 62 -22.54 -7.19 7.68
C SER A 62 -22.75 -5.74 8.09
N VAL A 63 -21.74 -4.88 7.90
CA VAL A 63 -21.94 -3.47 7.55
C VAL A 63 -20.95 -3.09 6.46
N GLU A 64 -21.51 -2.72 5.31
CA GLU A 64 -20.86 -2.23 4.10
C GLU A 64 -19.86 -1.08 4.35
N ASN A 65 -18.59 -1.38 4.14
CA ASN A 65 -17.69 -0.55 3.34
C ASN A 65 -16.82 -1.54 2.56
N PRO A 66 -16.72 -1.46 1.22
CA PRO A 66 -16.22 -2.57 0.42
C PRO A 66 -14.72 -2.68 0.60
N ALA A 67 -14.30 -3.64 1.43
CA ALA A 67 -12.98 -4.23 1.33
C ALA A 67 -12.77 -4.60 -0.15
N LEU A 68 -11.77 -4.00 -0.79
CA LEU A 68 -11.43 -4.29 -2.18
C LEU A 68 -11.26 -5.81 -2.31
N SER A 69 -12.05 -6.44 -3.19
CA SER A 69 -11.99 -7.90 -3.35
C SER A 69 -10.58 -8.33 -3.78
N LYS A 70 -10.10 -9.47 -3.30
CA LYS A 70 -8.83 -10.08 -3.72
C LYS A 70 -8.82 -10.26 -5.24
N LEU A 71 -9.98 -10.62 -5.80
CA LEU A 71 -10.14 -10.77 -7.24
C LEU A 71 -9.97 -9.43 -7.97
N GLN A 72 -10.61 -8.35 -7.50
CA GLN A 72 -10.48 -7.02 -8.09
C GLN A 72 -9.03 -6.53 -8.07
N GLY A 73 -8.32 -6.71 -6.95
CA GLY A 73 -6.90 -6.39 -6.87
C GLY A 73 -6.05 -7.17 -7.90
N ALA A 74 -6.39 -8.43 -8.17
CA ALA A 74 -5.73 -9.20 -9.23
C ALA A 74 -6.03 -8.69 -10.64
N LEU A 75 -7.22 -8.15 -10.90
CA LEU A 75 -7.57 -7.53 -12.18
C LEU A 75 -6.86 -6.19 -12.36
N ASP A 76 -6.78 -5.37 -11.31
CA ASP A 76 -6.05 -4.09 -11.32
C ASP A 76 -4.55 -4.35 -11.60
N GLY A 77 -3.96 -5.38 -10.98
CA GLY A 77 -2.58 -5.81 -11.27
C GLY A 77 -2.37 -6.28 -12.72
N PHE A 78 -3.33 -7.00 -13.30
CA PHE A 78 -3.30 -7.32 -14.73
C PHE A 78 -3.33 -6.06 -15.60
N CYS A 79 -4.16 -5.08 -15.23
CA CYS A 79 -4.25 -3.83 -15.96
C CYS A 79 -2.98 -2.96 -15.84
N ALA A 80 -2.26 -3.04 -14.73
CA ALA A 80 -0.94 -2.41 -14.59
C ALA A 80 0.12 -3.02 -15.53
N GLU A 81 0.11 -4.34 -15.73
CA GLU A 81 0.98 -5.01 -16.72
C GLU A 81 0.61 -4.58 -18.16
N GLU A 82 -0.68 -4.52 -18.47
CA GLU A 82 -1.15 -4.07 -19.78
C GLU A 82 -0.80 -2.60 -20.06
N GLY A 83 -0.87 -1.73 -19.05
CA GLY A 83 -0.38 -0.35 -19.15
C GLY A 83 1.13 -0.29 -19.43
N ARG A 84 1.95 -1.07 -18.72
CA ARG A 84 3.39 -1.18 -18.98
C ARG A 84 3.70 -1.68 -20.39
N ARG A 85 2.96 -2.68 -20.87
CA ARG A 85 3.09 -3.20 -22.24
C ARG A 85 2.72 -2.15 -23.29
N ALA A 86 1.65 -1.39 -23.07
CA ALA A 86 1.25 -0.28 -23.93
C ALA A 86 2.31 0.84 -23.96
N CYS A 87 2.86 1.20 -22.80
CA CYS A 87 3.97 2.14 -22.71
C CYS A 87 5.19 1.66 -23.52
N GLY A 88 5.58 0.39 -23.38
CA GLY A 88 6.67 -0.21 -24.16
C GLY A 88 6.44 -0.23 -25.68
N GLN A 89 5.19 -0.08 -26.13
CA GLN A 89 4.80 0.06 -27.53
C GLN A 89 4.74 1.53 -28.00
N GLY A 90 5.19 2.48 -27.18
CA GLY A 90 5.23 3.91 -27.50
C GLY A 90 3.94 4.67 -27.17
N LEU A 91 2.99 4.06 -26.45
CA LEU A 91 1.77 4.74 -26.02
C LEU A 91 2.03 5.48 -24.69
N ASN A 92 2.55 6.71 -24.80
CA ASN A 92 3.01 7.51 -23.66
C ASN A 92 1.96 7.75 -22.56
N ALA A 93 0.67 7.76 -22.92
CA ALA A 93 -0.43 7.97 -21.96
C ALA A 93 -0.53 6.87 -20.89
N TYR A 94 0.11 5.71 -21.10
CA TYR A 94 0.13 4.59 -20.14
C TYR A 94 1.46 4.49 -19.38
N CYS A 95 2.44 5.34 -19.70
CA CYS A 95 3.73 5.31 -19.04
C CYS A 95 3.62 5.92 -17.63
N ASN A 96 3.99 5.14 -16.61
CA ASN A 96 3.88 5.52 -15.19
C ASN A 96 2.45 5.87 -14.73
N ALA A 97 1.42 5.42 -15.46
CA ALA A 97 0.03 5.62 -15.10
C ALA A 97 -0.42 4.57 -14.07
N ASP A 98 -1.23 5.00 -13.11
CA ASP A 98 -1.97 4.09 -12.24
C ASP A 98 -3.13 3.47 -13.05
N MET A 99 -3.21 2.14 -13.06
CA MET A 99 -4.14 1.40 -13.91
C MET A 99 -5.17 0.63 -13.07
N PHE A 100 -6.43 0.68 -13.49
CA PHE A 100 -7.56 0.04 -12.81
C PHE A 100 -8.39 -0.79 -13.80
N ALA A 101 -8.76 -2.00 -13.41
CA ALA A 101 -9.73 -2.80 -14.14
C ALA A 101 -11.14 -2.35 -13.74
N ARG A 102 -11.95 -1.92 -14.72
CA ARG A 102 -13.37 -1.65 -14.49
C ARG A 102 -14.23 -2.25 -15.61
N PHE A 103 -15.41 -2.72 -15.23
CA PHE A 103 -16.49 -3.09 -16.14
C PHE A 103 -17.37 -1.86 -16.40
N ASP A 104 -16.90 -1.00 -17.30
CA ASP A 104 -17.55 0.28 -17.58
C ASP A 104 -17.40 0.65 -19.04
N VAL A 105 -18.03 1.73 -19.52
CA VAL A 105 -18.04 2.20 -20.91
C VAL A 105 -16.71 2.83 -21.36
N GLY A 106 -16.42 2.77 -22.66
CA GLY A 106 -15.17 3.29 -23.25
C GLY A 106 -15.34 4.66 -23.93
N THR A 107 -14.83 4.76 -25.15
CA THR A 107 -14.98 5.96 -26.00
C THR A 107 -16.44 6.22 -26.39
N ALA A 108 -16.72 7.33 -27.08
CA ALA A 108 -18.05 7.65 -27.61
C ALA A 108 -18.67 6.51 -28.46
N SER A 109 -17.87 5.69 -29.13
CA SER A 109 -18.33 4.52 -29.89
C SER A 109 -18.45 3.22 -29.07
N GLN A 110 -17.99 3.20 -27.82
CA GLN A 110 -17.93 2.01 -26.95
C GLN A 110 -18.88 2.17 -25.76
N GLN A 111 -20.16 2.30 -26.05
CA GLN A 111 -21.21 2.52 -25.04
C GLN A 111 -21.61 1.26 -24.27
N ASN A 112 -21.14 0.07 -24.70
CA ASN A 112 -21.34 -1.17 -23.96
C ASN A 112 -20.28 -1.29 -22.86
N LYS A 113 -20.71 -1.67 -21.65
CA LYS A 113 -19.81 -2.05 -20.57
C LYS A 113 -19.03 -3.30 -20.95
N GLU A 114 -17.72 -3.20 -20.84
CA GLU A 114 -16.77 -4.28 -21.06
C GLU A 114 -15.66 -4.13 -20.02
N TRP A 115 -14.89 -5.19 -19.78
CA TRP A 115 -13.70 -5.03 -18.94
C TRP A 115 -12.62 -4.28 -19.70
N ARG A 116 -12.23 -3.14 -19.13
CA ARG A 116 -11.18 -2.28 -19.67
C ARG A 116 -10.22 -1.89 -18.55
N CYS A 117 -8.98 -1.68 -18.95
CA CYS A 117 -7.92 -1.15 -18.10
C CYS A 117 -7.87 0.36 -18.28
N TYR A 118 -8.35 1.09 -17.29
CA TYR A 118 -8.43 2.54 -17.27
C TYR A 118 -7.20 3.13 -16.60
N VAL A 119 -6.69 4.25 -17.14
CA VAL A 119 -5.80 5.10 -16.34
C VAL A 119 -6.64 5.81 -15.28
N LYS A 120 -6.06 6.09 -14.12
CA LYS A 120 -6.74 6.76 -13.00
C LYS A 120 -7.49 8.03 -13.41
N GLU A 121 -6.88 8.85 -14.26
CA GLU A 121 -7.41 10.13 -14.73
C GLU A 121 -8.66 9.99 -15.61
N SER A 122 -8.94 8.78 -16.09
CA SER A 122 -10.13 8.48 -16.89
C SER A 122 -11.31 7.97 -16.06
N LEU A 123 -11.15 7.88 -14.74
CA LEU A 123 -12.18 7.48 -13.78
C LEU A 123 -12.49 8.63 -12.83
N ASP A 124 -13.77 8.79 -12.51
CA ASP A 124 -14.24 9.69 -11.47
C ASP A 124 -14.44 8.89 -10.17
N PHE A 125 -13.54 9.06 -9.21
CA PHE A 125 -13.59 8.39 -7.91
C PHE A 125 -14.58 9.03 -6.94
N GLY A 126 -15.17 10.18 -7.28
CA GLY A 126 -16.35 10.72 -6.61
C GLY A 126 -17.65 10.06 -7.06
N MET A 127 -17.60 9.23 -8.12
CA MET A 127 -18.73 8.48 -8.64
C MET A 127 -18.60 6.98 -8.35
N SER A 128 -19.71 6.38 -7.94
CA SER A 128 -19.85 4.93 -7.80
C SER A 128 -20.46 4.34 -9.07
N GLY A 129 -20.02 3.15 -9.46
CA GLY A 129 -20.62 2.41 -10.57
C GLY A 129 -20.42 0.91 -10.44
N GLU A 130 -21.31 0.14 -11.06
CA GLU A 130 -21.17 -1.31 -11.23
C GLU A 130 -20.03 -1.60 -12.20
N GLY A 131 -18.82 -1.62 -11.66
CA GLY A 131 -17.58 -1.70 -12.43
C GLY A 131 -16.51 -2.58 -11.79
N CYS A 132 -16.67 -3.05 -10.56
CA CYS A 132 -15.71 -3.95 -9.93
C CYS A 132 -16.23 -5.38 -9.89
N VAL A 133 -15.42 -6.32 -9.39
CA VAL A 133 -15.87 -7.66 -9.02
C VAL A 133 -15.78 -7.91 -7.52
N ASP A 134 -16.65 -8.78 -7.01
CA ASP A 134 -16.44 -9.46 -5.73
C ASP A 134 -15.44 -10.63 -5.87
N ASP A 135 -15.13 -11.32 -4.78
CA ASP A 135 -14.22 -12.49 -4.78
C ASP A 135 -14.78 -13.72 -5.51
N CYS A 136 -16.04 -13.67 -5.93
CA CYS A 136 -16.71 -14.70 -6.72
C CYS A 136 -16.80 -14.37 -8.21
N GLY A 137 -16.36 -13.18 -8.62
CA GLY A 137 -16.40 -12.72 -9.99
C GLY A 137 -17.73 -12.09 -10.41
N ASN A 138 -18.62 -11.83 -9.47
CA ASN A 138 -19.85 -11.08 -9.74
C ASN A 138 -19.52 -9.59 -9.83
N VAL A 139 -20.11 -8.90 -10.80
CA VAL A 139 -19.95 -7.45 -10.92
C VAL A 139 -20.59 -6.79 -9.70
N THR A 140 -19.87 -5.86 -9.09
CA THR A 140 -20.31 -5.10 -7.91
C THR A 140 -20.02 -3.61 -8.04
N SER A 141 -20.69 -2.81 -7.23
CA SER A 141 -20.52 -1.36 -7.17
C SER A 141 -19.18 -1.00 -6.51
N CYS A 142 -18.48 -0.03 -7.08
CA CYS A 142 -17.27 0.54 -6.50
C CYS A 142 -17.05 1.98 -6.95
N LEU A 143 -16.18 2.69 -6.22
CA LEU A 143 -15.73 4.03 -6.60
C LEU A 143 -14.78 3.98 -7.81
N GLY A 144 -14.86 5.01 -8.64
CA GLY A 144 -14.07 5.12 -9.86
C GLY A 144 -14.85 4.59 -11.05
N ALA A 145 -15.80 5.38 -11.53
CA ALA A 145 -16.64 5.10 -12.70
C ALA A 145 -16.35 6.08 -13.84
N VAL A 146 -16.69 5.71 -15.07
CA VAL A 146 -16.52 6.59 -16.24
C VAL A 146 -17.65 7.62 -16.30
N ASN A 147 -17.30 8.89 -16.18
CA ASN A 147 -18.25 9.99 -16.34
C ASN A 147 -18.45 10.31 -17.84
N GLY A 148 -19.38 9.60 -18.48
CA GLY A 148 -19.73 9.78 -19.89
C GLY A 148 -18.88 8.92 -20.83
N THR A 149 -17.63 9.32 -21.08
CA THR A 149 -16.72 8.58 -21.99
C THR A 149 -15.28 8.63 -21.51
N SER A 150 -14.52 7.56 -21.76
CA SER A 150 -13.08 7.51 -21.50
C SER A 150 -12.28 7.59 -22.79
N THR A 151 -11.28 8.46 -22.83
CA THR A 151 -10.34 8.61 -23.96
C THR A 151 -9.04 7.83 -23.79
N THR A 152 -8.79 7.27 -22.59
CA THR A 152 -7.51 6.64 -22.25
C THR A 152 -7.75 5.36 -21.46
N HIS A 153 -7.91 4.26 -22.20
CA HIS A 153 -8.11 2.93 -21.65
C HIS A 153 -7.69 1.85 -22.66
N LEU A 154 -7.50 0.63 -22.17
CA LEU A 154 -7.25 -0.57 -22.97
C LEU A 154 -8.40 -1.56 -22.80
N THR A 155 -9.18 -1.82 -23.84
CA THR A 155 -10.21 -2.86 -23.79
C THR A 155 -9.55 -4.25 -23.71
N ARG A 156 -9.89 -5.04 -22.69
CA ARG A 156 -9.33 -6.37 -22.40
C ARG A 156 -10.39 -7.36 -21.93
N ASP A 157 -11.59 -7.26 -22.51
CA ASP A 157 -12.77 -7.99 -22.02
C ASP A 157 -12.53 -9.49 -21.87
N ALA A 158 -12.09 -10.15 -22.93
CA ALA A 158 -11.83 -11.58 -22.93
C ALA A 158 -10.76 -12.00 -21.90
N GLN A 159 -9.64 -11.27 -21.82
CA GLN A 159 -8.54 -11.60 -20.93
C GLN A 159 -8.91 -11.41 -19.46
N VAL A 160 -9.63 -10.33 -19.15
CA VAL A 160 -10.09 -10.06 -17.79
C VAL A 160 -11.13 -11.09 -17.36
N ARG A 161 -12.08 -11.47 -18.24
CA ARG A 161 -13.05 -12.54 -17.95
C ARG A 161 -12.39 -13.89 -17.72
N GLU A 162 -11.37 -14.24 -18.50
CA GLU A 162 -10.58 -15.46 -18.27
C GLU A 162 -9.89 -15.43 -16.90
N LEU A 163 -9.29 -14.29 -16.54
CA LEU A 163 -8.64 -14.11 -15.25
C LEU A 163 -9.63 -14.21 -14.08
N ILE A 164 -10.84 -13.65 -14.22
CA ILE A 164 -11.94 -13.79 -13.27
C ILE A 164 -12.27 -15.26 -13.02
N GLN A 165 -12.47 -16.04 -14.09
CA GLN A 165 -12.78 -17.47 -13.96
C GLN A 165 -11.66 -18.27 -13.32
N LYS A 166 -10.40 -17.89 -13.60
CA LYS A 166 -9.21 -18.56 -13.06
C LYS A 166 -8.97 -18.26 -11.58
N LYS A 167 -9.32 -17.05 -11.11
CA LYS A 167 -8.93 -16.55 -9.78
C LYS A 167 -10.09 -16.37 -8.79
N LYS A 168 -11.35 -16.56 -9.20
CA LYS A 168 -12.48 -16.55 -8.26
C LYS A 168 -12.31 -17.59 -7.15
N SER A 169 -12.86 -17.30 -5.99
CA SER A 169 -12.72 -18.14 -4.80
C SER A 169 -13.36 -19.53 -4.96
N VAL A 170 -12.76 -20.53 -4.31
CA VAL A 170 -13.30 -21.89 -4.29
C VAL A 170 -14.57 -21.91 -3.43
N GLY A 171 -15.69 -22.40 -3.98
CA GLY A 171 -16.99 -22.43 -3.29
C GLY A 171 -18.00 -21.38 -3.75
N CYS A 172 -17.64 -20.52 -4.70
CA CYS A 172 -18.59 -19.57 -5.30
C CYS A 172 -19.69 -20.30 -6.08
N THR A 173 -20.94 -20.11 -5.63
CA THR A 173 -22.12 -20.63 -6.32
C THR A 173 -22.51 -19.61 -7.40
N GLN A 174 -22.67 -20.03 -8.65
CA GLN A 174 -23.09 -19.10 -9.71
C GLN A 174 -24.55 -18.71 -9.48
N GLN A 175 -24.79 -17.48 -9.03
CA GLN A 175 -26.10 -16.86 -9.19
C GLN A 175 -26.05 -16.03 -10.47
N GLY A 176 -26.86 -16.47 -11.44
CA GLY A 176 -26.77 -16.07 -12.83
C GLY A 176 -27.33 -14.69 -13.15
N GLU A 177 -26.96 -14.26 -14.35
CA GLU A 177 -27.58 -13.23 -15.17
C GLU A 177 -29.12 -13.32 -15.16
N THR A 178 -29.80 -12.20 -14.91
CA THR A 178 -31.03 -11.80 -15.62
C THR A 178 -31.52 -10.40 -15.21
N GLY A 179 -31.58 -9.50 -16.20
CA GLY A 179 -32.80 -8.74 -16.54
C GLY A 179 -33.25 -7.57 -15.65
N SER A 180 -33.18 -6.37 -16.25
CA SER A 180 -33.97 -5.15 -15.97
C SER A 180 -35.30 -5.31 -15.24
N GLU A 181 -35.55 -4.48 -14.22
CA GLU A 181 -36.59 -3.43 -14.23
C GLU A 181 -36.49 -2.51 -13.00
N ALA A 182 -36.72 -1.21 -13.21
CA ALA A 182 -36.95 -0.19 -12.18
C ALA A 182 -38.34 0.44 -12.47
N PRO A 183 -38.96 1.31 -11.62
CA PRO A 183 -38.68 1.67 -10.22
C PRO A 183 -39.94 1.82 -9.29
N ALA A 184 -39.66 2.12 -7.99
CA ALA A 184 -40.38 3.04 -7.05
C ALA A 184 -41.64 2.58 -6.26
N PRO A 185 -42.09 3.28 -5.17
CA PRO A 185 -41.41 4.21 -4.24
C PRO A 185 -41.70 4.00 -2.72
N GLY A 186 -40.81 4.54 -1.86
CA GLY A 186 -41.16 5.32 -0.65
C GLY A 186 -41.33 4.61 0.71
N ARG A 187 -40.51 5.01 1.69
CA ARG A 187 -40.91 5.64 2.99
C ARG A 187 -39.70 5.79 3.94
N GLU A 188 -39.37 7.03 4.28
CA GLU A 188 -38.77 7.43 5.57
C GLU A 188 -39.87 7.50 6.66
N PRO A 189 -39.59 7.79 7.95
CA PRO A 189 -38.32 7.78 8.73
C PRO A 189 -38.44 6.98 10.05
N GLU A 190 -37.35 6.81 10.82
CA GLU A 190 -37.31 7.18 12.26
C GLU A 190 -35.91 7.03 12.88
N VAL A 191 -35.47 8.10 13.55
CA VAL A 191 -34.26 8.23 14.37
C VAL A 191 -34.59 7.81 15.81
N PRO A 192 -33.66 7.17 16.54
CA PRO A 192 -33.41 7.69 17.89
C PRO A 192 -31.93 7.89 18.23
N ALA A 193 -31.73 8.89 19.07
CA ALA A 193 -30.50 9.48 19.55
C ALA A 193 -29.73 8.66 20.59
N GLY A 194 -28.40 8.82 20.59
CA GLY A 194 -27.47 8.92 21.74
C GLY A 194 -27.30 7.65 22.61
N VAL A 195 -26.16 7.30 23.21
CA VAL A 195 -24.90 7.92 23.72
C VAL A 195 -24.04 6.70 24.20
N PRO A 196 -22.82 6.78 24.78
CA PRO A 196 -21.58 7.54 24.55
C PRO A 196 -20.41 6.66 24.07
N GLY A 197 -19.34 7.32 23.61
CA GLY A 197 -18.08 6.68 23.24
C GLY A 197 -17.36 5.98 24.40
N THR A 198 -16.76 4.85 24.07
CA THR A 198 -15.67 4.25 24.82
C THR A 198 -14.47 4.14 23.90
N GLU A 199 -13.50 5.02 24.12
CA GLU A 199 -12.16 4.93 23.55
C GLU A 199 -11.53 3.62 24.01
N THR A 200 -11.46 2.64 23.11
CA THR A 200 -10.55 1.51 23.28
C THR A 200 -9.13 2.01 22.98
N ALA A 201 -8.40 2.33 24.04
CA ALA A 201 -6.97 2.58 23.99
C ALA A 201 -6.26 1.32 23.48
N GLY A 202 -5.95 1.28 22.18
CA GLY A 202 -5.02 0.32 21.63
C GLY A 202 -3.65 0.51 22.27
N LYS A 203 -3.11 -0.53 22.90
CA LYS A 203 -1.71 -0.57 23.35
C LYS A 203 -0.81 -0.59 22.10
N GLY A 204 -0.60 0.58 21.51
CA GLY A 204 0.29 0.76 20.38
C GLY A 204 1.74 0.45 20.77
N LEU A 205 2.50 -0.02 19.79
CA LEU A 205 3.95 -0.24 19.89
C LEU A 205 4.63 1.03 20.40
N LYS A 206 5.40 0.93 21.50
CA LYS A 206 6.12 2.08 22.06
C LYS A 206 7.34 2.39 21.19
N VAL A 207 7.20 3.37 20.29
CA VAL A 207 8.32 3.90 19.51
C VAL A 207 9.35 4.52 20.46
N PRO A 208 10.64 4.17 20.37
CA PRO A 208 11.68 4.77 21.18
C PRO A 208 11.79 6.29 20.96
N PRO A 209 12.18 7.08 21.98
CA PRO A 209 12.35 8.54 21.86
C PRO A 209 13.42 8.95 20.84
N ARG A 210 14.35 8.03 20.51
CA ARG A 210 15.40 8.22 19.51
C ARG A 210 15.60 6.91 18.76
N VAL A 211 15.26 6.89 17.47
CA VAL A 211 15.65 5.81 16.57
C VAL A 211 17.08 6.13 16.11
N PRO A 212 18.10 5.31 16.42
CA PRO A 212 19.47 5.65 16.08
C PRO A 212 19.75 5.31 14.61
N GLY A 213 20.41 6.25 13.93
CA GLY A 213 20.57 6.25 12.47
C GLY A 213 19.78 7.40 11.83
N THR A 214 20.30 7.95 10.73
CA THR A 214 19.69 9.11 10.07
C THR A 214 19.75 8.93 8.56
N GLY A 215 18.64 9.19 7.87
CA GLY A 215 18.58 9.16 6.40
C GLY A 215 17.42 8.32 5.89
N HIS A 216 17.05 8.58 4.64
CA HIS A 216 16.04 7.83 3.90
C HIS A 216 16.43 6.36 3.75
N LEU A 217 17.70 6.05 3.43
CA LEU A 217 18.12 4.65 3.26
C LEU A 217 18.05 3.86 4.57
N GLN A 218 18.52 4.44 5.67
CA GLN A 218 18.43 3.81 6.99
C GLN A 218 16.97 3.55 7.39
N HIS A 219 16.07 4.51 7.16
CA HIS A 219 14.64 4.35 7.45
C HIS A 219 13.99 3.20 6.65
N VAL A 220 14.39 3.00 5.39
CA VAL A 220 13.90 1.87 4.58
C VAL A 220 14.32 0.54 5.20
N LEU A 221 15.59 0.42 5.60
CA LEU A 221 16.11 -0.79 6.23
C LEU A 221 15.46 -1.05 7.60
N ASP A 222 15.31 -0.02 8.43
CA ASP A 222 14.62 -0.11 9.73
C ASP A 222 13.15 -0.53 9.55
N SER A 223 12.49 -0.01 8.53
CA SER A 223 11.10 -0.38 8.21
C SER A 223 10.98 -1.86 7.83
N GLN A 224 11.95 -2.41 7.08
CA GLN A 224 11.96 -3.84 6.81
C GLN A 224 12.14 -4.66 8.10
N CYS A 225 13.00 -4.21 9.01
CA CYS A 225 13.15 -4.87 10.31
C CYS A 225 11.87 -4.86 11.14
N MET A 226 11.12 -3.76 11.09
CA MET A 226 9.79 -3.69 11.70
C MET A 226 8.83 -4.71 11.10
N VAL A 227 8.85 -4.93 9.79
CA VAL A 227 8.03 -5.96 9.12
C VAL A 227 8.40 -7.36 9.61
N GLU A 228 9.69 -7.70 9.69
CA GLU A 228 10.12 -9.03 10.14
C GLU A 228 9.74 -9.29 11.61
N VAL A 229 9.90 -8.29 12.47
CA VAL A 229 9.54 -8.42 13.89
C VAL A 229 8.04 -8.44 14.09
N ALA A 230 7.26 -7.74 13.27
CA ALA A 230 5.80 -7.85 13.28
C ALA A 230 5.34 -9.29 12.96
N LYS A 231 6.02 -10.02 12.07
CA LYS A 231 5.71 -11.44 11.79
C LYS A 231 5.96 -12.33 13.01
N LEU A 232 7.08 -12.10 13.71
CA LEU A 232 7.43 -12.84 14.92
C LEU A 232 6.48 -12.51 16.09
N CYS A 233 6.07 -11.25 16.20
CA CYS A 233 5.15 -10.72 17.20
C CYS A 233 3.80 -11.45 17.21
N ILE A 234 3.30 -11.87 16.04
CA ILE A 234 2.06 -12.67 15.94
C ILE A 234 2.20 -14.00 16.68
N ALA A 235 3.35 -14.66 16.55
CA ALA A 235 3.59 -15.96 17.14
C ALA A 235 4.02 -15.88 18.62
N ASP A 236 4.69 -14.80 19.00
CA ASP A 236 5.21 -14.57 20.36
C ASP A 236 5.15 -13.08 20.71
N GLU A 237 4.21 -12.72 21.59
CA GLU A 237 3.99 -11.33 22.02
C GLU A 237 5.24 -10.71 22.69
N SER A 238 6.13 -11.53 23.26
CA SER A 238 7.38 -11.05 23.85
C SER A 238 8.38 -10.52 22.81
N LYS A 239 8.15 -10.83 21.53
CA LYS A 239 8.90 -10.30 20.39
C LYS A 239 8.30 -9.03 19.81
N CYS A 240 7.12 -8.59 20.28
CA CYS A 240 6.48 -7.34 19.85
C CYS A 240 7.22 -6.12 20.40
N ASP A 241 8.36 -5.81 19.81
CA ASP A 241 9.17 -4.65 20.15
C ASP A 241 9.60 -3.89 18.89
N TYR A 242 10.10 -2.67 19.08
CA TYR A 242 10.67 -1.89 18.00
C TYR A 242 11.97 -2.54 17.49
N ALA A 243 12.21 -2.50 16.19
CA ALA A 243 13.33 -3.17 15.54
C ALA A 243 14.01 -2.23 14.54
N VAL A 244 15.34 -2.34 14.46
CA VAL A 244 16.17 -1.50 13.59
C VAL A 244 17.23 -2.32 12.87
N ALA A 245 17.67 -1.84 11.71
CA ALA A 245 18.72 -2.45 10.93
C ALA A 245 20.09 -1.95 11.39
N ARG A 246 21.02 -2.87 11.63
CA ARG A 246 22.42 -2.55 11.93
C ARG A 246 23.34 -3.37 11.05
N ARG A 247 24.45 -2.74 10.65
CA ARG A 247 25.50 -3.38 9.89
C ARG A 247 26.59 -3.91 10.82
N VAL A 248 26.84 -5.21 10.75
CA VAL A 248 27.94 -5.88 11.44
C VAL A 248 28.91 -6.40 10.40
N GLY A 249 30.08 -5.77 10.30
CA GLY A 249 31.00 -6.01 9.19
C GLY A 249 30.37 -5.60 7.85
N SER A 250 30.19 -6.57 6.95
CA SER A 250 29.58 -6.38 5.62
C SER A 250 28.11 -6.76 5.55
N ARG A 251 27.51 -7.23 6.65
CA ARG A 251 26.16 -7.79 6.66
C ARG A 251 25.21 -6.87 7.41
N TRP A 252 24.04 -6.65 6.83
CA TRP A 252 22.90 -6.03 7.50
C TRP A 252 22.06 -7.08 8.22
N ASP A 253 21.72 -6.78 9.47
CA ASP A 253 20.88 -7.61 10.34
C ASP A 253 19.87 -6.75 11.10
N CYS A 254 18.71 -7.33 11.42
CA CYS A 254 17.72 -6.71 12.28
C CYS A 254 17.95 -7.05 13.75
N TYR A 255 17.80 -6.04 14.59
CA TYR A 255 17.88 -6.16 16.03
C TYR A 255 16.66 -5.53 16.67
N LEU A 256 16.13 -6.20 17.70
CA LEU A 256 15.19 -5.56 18.61
C LEU A 256 15.90 -4.40 19.31
N TYR A 257 15.23 -3.28 19.47
CA TYR A 257 15.82 -2.08 20.02
C TYR A 257 16.36 -2.29 21.45
N GLY A 258 15.67 -3.11 22.27
CA GLY A 258 16.15 -3.50 23.60
C GLY A 258 17.46 -4.31 23.62
N ALA A 259 17.84 -4.93 22.50
CA ALA A 259 19.08 -5.69 22.32
C ALA A 259 20.29 -4.79 21.99
N LEU A 260 20.05 -3.50 21.74
CA LEU A 260 21.10 -2.54 21.43
C LEU A 260 21.59 -1.81 22.68
N ASP A 261 22.88 -1.48 22.67
CA ASP A 261 23.51 -0.58 23.61
C ASP A 261 23.76 0.78 22.95
N ASP A 262 22.89 1.74 23.28
CA ASP A 262 22.95 3.11 22.76
C ASP A 262 24.06 3.96 23.39
N SER A 263 24.74 3.46 24.43
CA SER A 263 25.89 4.17 25.02
C SER A 263 27.16 4.03 24.19
N HIS A 264 27.18 3.08 23.25
CA HIS A 264 28.27 2.86 22.32
C HIS A 264 27.83 3.17 20.90
N SER A 265 28.78 3.59 20.07
CA SER A 265 28.54 3.89 18.65
C SER A 265 29.57 3.20 17.77
N THR A 266 29.12 2.69 16.63
CA THR A 266 29.95 2.02 15.62
C THR A 266 29.44 2.38 14.22
N ASP A 267 30.20 2.02 13.19
CA ASP A 267 29.84 2.19 11.78
C ASP A 267 28.77 1.18 11.32
N ALA A 268 27.65 1.18 12.04
CA ALA A 268 26.56 0.24 11.92
C ALA A 268 25.34 0.81 11.18
N CYS A 269 25.30 2.11 10.91
CA CYS A 269 24.24 2.73 10.12
C CYS A 269 24.73 3.10 8.73
N THR A 270 23.81 3.60 7.89
CA THR A 270 24.12 4.08 6.56
C THR A 270 23.65 5.51 6.34
N ASP A 271 24.42 6.26 5.54
CA ASP A 271 23.90 7.44 4.88
C ASP A 271 22.98 7.06 3.71
N ASP A 272 22.42 8.06 3.04
CA ASP A 272 21.54 7.87 1.88
C ASP A 272 22.22 7.26 0.66
N CYS A 273 23.55 7.18 0.63
CA CYS A 273 24.33 6.62 -0.47
C CYS A 273 24.86 5.21 -0.18
N GLY A 274 24.51 4.61 0.95
CA GLY A 274 24.99 3.28 1.32
C GLY A 274 26.33 3.28 2.06
N ASN A 275 26.91 4.45 2.33
CA ASN A 275 28.17 4.52 3.06
C ASN A 275 27.93 4.28 4.54
N ALA A 276 28.89 3.58 5.16
CA ALA A 276 28.88 3.38 6.60
C ALA A 276 28.94 4.72 7.33
N ILE A 277 28.06 4.91 8.31
CA ILE A 277 28.15 6.03 9.24
C ILE A 277 28.11 5.53 10.68
N THR A 278 28.84 6.25 11.52
CA THR A 278 28.86 6.01 12.95
C THR A 278 27.51 6.38 13.56
N CYS A 279 26.87 5.45 14.26
CA CYS A 279 25.62 5.69 14.97
C CYS A 279 25.56 4.92 16.29
N PRO A 280 24.72 5.34 17.25
CA PRO A 280 24.51 4.61 18.50
C PRO A 280 23.75 3.30 18.28
N GLY A 281 23.88 2.39 19.25
CA GLY A 281 23.12 1.15 19.28
C GLY A 281 23.92 -0.03 18.73
N VAL A 282 24.90 -0.46 19.52
CA VAL A 282 25.73 -1.64 19.24
C VAL A 282 25.03 -2.88 19.78
N PRO A 283 24.93 -3.99 19.03
CA PRO A 283 24.39 -5.24 19.56
C PRO A 283 25.15 -5.68 20.82
N LYS A 284 24.43 -5.99 21.90
CA LYS A 284 25.05 -6.50 23.13
C LYS A 284 25.65 -7.89 22.87
N ALA A 285 26.71 -8.22 23.60
CA ALA A 285 27.39 -9.50 23.44
C ALA A 285 26.44 -10.67 23.74
N GLY A 286 26.22 -11.53 22.73
CA GLY A 286 25.35 -12.71 22.83
C GLY A 286 23.93 -12.50 22.31
N ASP A 287 23.52 -11.26 21.98
CA ASP A 287 22.22 -11.03 21.37
C ASP A 287 22.23 -11.47 19.89
N THR A 288 21.22 -12.26 19.54
CA THR A 288 21.05 -12.82 18.19
C THR A 288 20.17 -11.91 17.34
N SER A 289 20.58 -11.69 16.09
CA SER A 289 19.74 -11.01 15.10
C SER A 289 18.40 -11.74 14.92
N VAL A 290 17.34 -10.99 14.67
CA VAL A 290 16.00 -11.55 14.39
C VAL A 290 15.84 -12.03 12.94
N THR A 291 16.84 -11.80 12.09
CA THR A 291 16.78 -12.07 10.65
C THR A 291 17.68 -13.23 10.23
N GLU A 292 17.16 -14.46 10.27
CA GLU A 292 17.80 -15.60 9.60
C GLU A 292 17.49 -15.67 8.09
N ASN A 293 16.49 -14.92 7.57
CA ASN A 293 15.97 -15.08 6.19
C ASN A 293 15.70 -13.80 5.38
N SER A 294 16.09 -12.60 5.85
CA SER A 294 15.84 -11.35 5.11
C SER A 294 17.08 -10.88 4.34
N ASP A 295 16.91 -10.53 3.06
CA ASP A 295 18.02 -10.02 2.23
C ASP A 295 18.16 -8.49 2.33
N LEU A 296 18.42 -7.99 3.55
CA LEU A 296 18.64 -6.55 3.80
C LEU A 296 19.81 -5.99 2.99
N ASN A 297 20.80 -6.84 2.65
CA ASN A 297 21.93 -6.43 1.82
C ASN A 297 21.48 -6.11 0.39
N ALA A 298 20.63 -6.96 -0.21
CA ALA A 298 20.03 -6.68 -1.52
C ALA A 298 19.18 -5.41 -1.49
N MET A 299 18.43 -5.19 -0.41
CA MET A 299 17.63 -3.98 -0.21
C MET A 299 18.52 -2.72 -0.13
N ALA A 300 19.57 -2.74 0.71
CA ALA A 300 20.50 -1.64 0.83
C ALA A 300 21.13 -1.27 -0.52
N GLN A 301 21.54 -2.28 -1.30
CA GLN A 301 22.07 -2.08 -2.66
C GLN A 301 21.01 -1.48 -3.59
N GLN A 302 19.80 -2.05 -3.63
CA GLN A 302 18.71 -1.63 -4.50
C GLN A 302 18.31 -0.17 -4.28
N PHE A 303 18.26 0.27 -3.02
CA PHE A 303 17.73 1.60 -2.69
C PHE A 303 18.80 2.69 -2.63
N SER A 304 20.07 2.34 -2.40
CA SER A 304 21.17 3.30 -2.27
C SER A 304 21.26 4.33 -3.40
N GLU A 305 21.12 3.90 -4.65
CA GLU A 305 21.22 4.82 -5.81
C GLU A 305 20.09 5.87 -5.81
N ALA A 306 18.86 5.44 -5.49
CA ALA A 306 17.70 6.32 -5.51
C ALA A 306 17.75 7.32 -4.33
N THR A 307 18.06 6.83 -3.12
CA THR A 307 18.18 7.68 -1.93
C THR A 307 19.35 8.65 -2.05
N CYS A 308 20.48 8.23 -2.65
CA CYS A 308 21.64 9.11 -2.88
C CYS A 308 21.29 10.25 -3.82
N LYS A 309 20.69 9.94 -4.98
CA LYS A 309 20.23 10.94 -5.95
C LYS A 309 19.23 11.93 -5.36
N MET A 310 18.39 11.47 -4.43
CA MET A 310 17.46 12.35 -3.72
C MET A 310 18.20 13.31 -2.78
N SER A 311 19.18 12.80 -2.02
CA SER A 311 19.98 13.60 -1.09
C SER A 311 20.84 14.65 -1.81
N GLU A 312 21.55 14.26 -2.87
CA GLU A 312 22.36 15.18 -3.70
C GLU A 312 21.51 16.32 -4.29
N LYS A 313 20.29 16.01 -4.77
CA LYS A 313 19.35 17.03 -5.27
C LYS A 313 18.89 17.98 -4.17
N GLN A 314 18.77 17.51 -2.92
CA GLN A 314 18.41 18.37 -1.79
C GLN A 314 19.57 19.32 -1.45
N GLU A 315 20.81 18.83 -1.41
CA GLU A 315 21.98 19.66 -1.17
C GLU A 315 22.15 20.74 -2.24
N LEU A 316 22.02 20.39 -3.52
CA LEU A 316 22.09 21.33 -4.64
C LEU A 316 21.02 22.44 -4.57
N ARG A 317 19.81 22.09 -4.11
CA ARG A 317 18.71 23.05 -3.90
C ARG A 317 18.94 23.92 -2.67
N GLY A 318 19.49 23.36 -1.60
CA GLY A 318 19.86 24.12 -0.39
C GLY A 318 20.95 25.15 -0.64
N ILE A 319 21.94 24.82 -1.47
CA ILE A 319 23.01 25.75 -1.88
C ILE A 319 22.44 26.91 -2.73
N HIS A 320 21.52 26.63 -3.66
CA HIS A 320 20.86 27.66 -4.46
C HIS A 320 19.97 28.58 -3.62
N ALA A 321 19.30 28.06 -2.60
CA ALA A 321 18.48 28.87 -1.69
C ALA A 321 19.31 29.77 -0.76
N HIS A 322 20.57 29.42 -0.48
CA HIS A 322 21.48 30.23 0.33
C HIS A 322 22.29 31.27 -0.46
N GLN A 323 22.25 31.23 -1.81
CA GLN A 323 22.93 32.19 -2.68
C GLN A 323 21.99 33.28 -3.25
N GLN A 324 20.71 33.29 -2.86
CA GLN A 324 19.74 34.36 -3.11
C GLN A 324 19.43 35.13 -1.83
#